data_AF-A0A358CSB6-F1
#
_entry.id   AF-A0A358CSB6-F1
#
_cell.length_a   1.000
_cell.length_b   1.000
_cell.length_c   1.000
_cell.angle_alpha   90.00
_cell.angle_beta   90.00
_cell.angle_gamma   90.00
#
_symmetry.space_group_name_H-M   'P 1'
#
loop_
_entity.id
_entity.type
_entity.pdbx_description
1 polymer ?
#
loop_
_entity_poly.entity_id
_entity_poly.type
_entity_poly.pdbx_seq_one_letter_code
_entity_poly.pdbx_strand_id
1 'polypeptide(L)' 'RDYRKLLRESTKQIARNTLSQLIIFATGGDIEFSDRDEVERILSTTQSDGYPLRSLVHHVVTSPLFRNR' A
#
# COMPACT_ATOMS: atom_id res chain seq x y z
N ARG A 1 -11.08 -1.97 24.14
CA ARG A 1 -9.60 -2.07 23.99
C ARG A 1 -9.21 -3.15 22.99
N ASP A 2 -10.10 -4.10 22.72
CA ASP A 2 -9.87 -5.27 21.88
C ASP A 2 -9.79 -4.95 20.39
N TYR A 3 -10.49 -3.89 19.95
CA TYR A 3 -10.44 -3.39 18.58
C TYR A 3 -9.01 -3.04 18.13
N ARG A 4 -8.21 -2.44 19.02
CA ARG A 4 -6.81 -2.07 18.73
C ARG A 4 -5.89 -3.30 18.67
N LYS A 5 -6.26 -4.42 19.30
CA LYS A 5 -5.56 -5.71 19.17
C LYS A 5 -5.90 -6.38 17.84
N LEU A 6 -7.18 -6.46 17.49
CA LEU A 6 -7.65 -7.01 16.22
C LEU A 6 -7.06 -6.24 15.02
N LEU A 7 -6.96 -4.91 15.12
CA LEU A 7 -6.30 -4.10 14.08
C LEU A 7 -4.81 -4.45 13.91
N ARG A 8 -4.10 -4.82 15.00
CA ARG A 8 -2.68 -5.20 14.91
C ARG A 8 -2.50 -6.52 14.15
N GLU A 9 -3.40 -7.48 14.37
CA GLU A 9 -3.41 -8.76 13.64
C GLU A 9 -3.66 -8.55 12.14
N SER A 10 -4.45 -7.53 11.78
CA SER A 10 -4.80 -7.19 10.39
C SER A 10 -3.92 -6.09 9.79
N THR A 11 -2.78 -5.74 10.39
CA THR A 11 -1.96 -4.58 9.98
C THR A 11 -1.57 -4.66 8.49
N LYS A 12 -1.15 -5.83 8.00
CA LYS A 12 -0.81 -6.03 6.58
C LYS A 12 -1.99 -5.76 5.66
N GLN A 13 -3.20 -6.15 6.07
CA GLN A 13 -4.40 -5.99 5.26
C GLN A 13 -4.87 -4.53 5.22
N ILE A 14 -4.73 -3.82 6.33
CA ILE A 14 -4.96 -2.38 6.39
C ILE A 14 -3.95 -1.64 5.52
N ALA A 15 -2.66 -2.01 5.60
CA ALA A 15 -1.62 -1.44 4.77
C ALA A 15 -1.89 -1.68 3.28
N ARG A 16 -2.29 -2.90 2.89
CA ARG A 16 -2.68 -3.21 1.51
C ARG A 16 -3.84 -2.34 1.04
N ASN A 17 -4.92 -2.27 1.81
CA ASN A 17 -6.06 -1.42 1.44
C ASN A 17 -5.66 0.06 1.34
N THR A 18 -4.87 0.56 2.30
CA THR A 18 -4.38 1.94 2.29
C THR A 18 -3.55 2.22 1.04
N LEU A 19 -2.60 1.33 0.72
CA LEU A 19 -1.77 1.42 -0.48
C LEU A 19 -2.63 1.40 -1.75
N SER A 20 -3.62 0.52 -1.81
CA SER A 20 -4.57 0.46 -2.92
C SER A 20 -5.33 1.77 -3.11
N GLN A 21 -5.87 2.35 -2.03
CA GLN A 21 -6.55 3.64 -2.11
C GLN A 21 -5.61 4.76 -2.56
N LEU A 22 -4.36 4.78 -2.07
CA LEU A 22 -3.35 5.74 -2.53
C LEU A 22 -3.11 5.64 -4.04
N ILE A 23 -3.00 4.43 -4.60
CA ILE A 23 -2.80 4.23 -6.04
C ILE A 23 -4.02 4.72 -6.84
N ILE A 24 -5.23 4.33 -6.43
CA ILE A 24 -6.47 4.72 -7.12
C ILE A 24 -6.62 6.24 -7.13
N PHE A 25 -6.47 6.90 -5.97
CA PHE A 25 -6.65 8.34 -5.89
C PHE A 25 -5.48 9.14 -6.48
N ALA A 26 -4.26 8.61 -6.47
CA ALA A 26 -3.11 9.30 -7.05
C ALA A 26 -3.06 9.18 -8.58
N THR A 27 -3.54 8.08 -9.16
CA THR A 27 -3.46 7.80 -10.61
C THR A 27 -4.79 7.98 -11.33
N GLY A 28 -5.91 8.03 -10.60
CA GLY A 28 -7.26 8.12 -11.17
C GLY A 28 -7.77 6.85 -11.85
N GLY A 29 -6.98 5.77 -11.87
CA GLY A 29 -7.36 4.48 -12.45
C GLY A 29 -7.46 3.36 -11.42
N ASP A 30 -8.28 2.37 -11.71
CA ASP A 30 -8.42 1.17 -10.88
C ASP A 30 -7.12 0.36 -10.81
N ILE A 31 -7.06 -0.56 -9.85
CA ILE A 31 -5.93 -1.49 -9.69
C ILE A 31 -6.19 -2.72 -10.55
N GLU A 32 -5.26 -2.98 -11.46
CA GLU A 32 -5.30 -4.11 -12.37
C GLU A 32 -4.51 -5.31 -11.84
N PHE A 33 -4.59 -6.45 -12.53
CA PHE A 33 -3.81 -7.63 -12.20
C PHE A 33 -2.30 -7.40 -12.33
N SER A 34 -1.89 -6.60 -13.32
CA SER A 34 -0.51 -6.16 -13.56
C SER A 34 0.08 -5.36 -12.40
N ASP A 35 -0.75 -4.62 -11.66
CA ASP A 35 -0.30 -3.77 -10.55
C ASP A 35 0.00 -4.56 -9.27
N ARG A 36 -0.47 -5.81 -9.18
CA ARG A 36 -0.39 -6.64 -7.96
C ARG A 36 1.04 -6.92 -7.52
N ASP A 37 1.93 -7.17 -8.47
CA ASP A 37 3.34 -7.47 -8.18
C ASP A 37 4.01 -6.26 -7.52
N GLU A 38 3.71 -5.06 -8.01
CA GLU A 38 4.25 -3.82 -7.47
C GLU A 38 3.65 -3.50 -6.08
N VAL A 39 2.34 -3.72 -5.90
CA VAL A 39 1.68 -3.60 -4.59
C VAL A 39 2.33 -4.52 -3.55
N GLU A 40 2.53 -5.81 -3.88
CA GLU A 40 3.17 -6.74 -2.95
C GLU A 40 4.64 -6.41 -2.70
N ARG A 41 5.37 -5.90 -3.70
CA ARG A 41 6.74 -5.42 -3.54
C ARG A 41 6.82 -4.28 -2.52
N ILE A 42 5.94 -3.29 -2.62
CA ILE A 42 5.89 -2.15 -1.68
C ILE A 42 5.53 -2.61 -0.26
N LEU A 43 4.54 -3.51 -0.14
CA LEU A 43 4.16 -4.09 1.17
C LEU A 43 5.31 -4.87 1.80
N SER A 44 6.02 -5.69 1.03
CA SER A 44 7.17 -6.44 1.52
C SER A 44 8.30 -5.50 1.97
N THR A 45 8.57 -4.44 1.20
CA THR A 45 9.62 -3.45 1.51
C THR A 45 9.34 -2.67 2.79
N THR A 46 8.06 -2.40 3.09
CA THR A 46 7.65 -1.60 4.25
C THR A 46 7.26 -2.44 5.47
N GLN A 47 7.33 -3.77 5.38
CA GLN A 47 6.90 -4.69 6.41
C GLN A 47 7.73 -4.57 7.70
N SER A 48 9.05 -4.43 7.60
CA SER A 48 9.96 -4.32 8.76
C SER A 48 9.63 -3.12 9.64
N ASP A 49 9.16 -2.04 9.00
CA ASP A 49 8.94 -0.75 9.64
C ASP A 49 7.48 -0.59 10.09
N GLY A 50 6.64 -1.63 9.90
CA GLY A 50 5.24 -1.62 10.29
C GLY A 50 4.33 -0.82 9.36
N TYR A 51 4.69 -0.73 8.07
CA TYR A 51 3.94 -0.01 7.04
C TYR A 51 3.73 1.49 7.34
N PRO A 52 4.79 2.30 7.57
CA PRO A 52 4.63 3.72 7.83
C PRO A 52 3.97 4.42 6.64
N LEU A 53 2.95 5.24 6.90
CA LEU A 53 2.20 5.94 5.84
C LEU A 53 3.13 6.78 4.93
N ARG A 54 4.12 7.45 5.52
CA ARG A 54 5.13 8.22 4.76
C ARG A 54 5.86 7.33 3.76
N SER A 55 6.27 6.13 4.18
CA SER A 55 6.98 5.18 3.32
C SER A 55 6.06 4.66 2.21
N LEU A 56 4.80 4.34 2.52
CA LEU A 56 3.82 3.92 1.51
C LEU A 56 3.62 5.02 0.45
N VAL A 57 3.41 6.27 0.86
CA VAL A 57 3.27 7.41 -0.07
C VAL A 57 4.53 7.56 -0.93
N HIS A 58 5.72 7.53 -0.31
CA HIS A 58 6.98 7.65 -1.03
C HIS A 58 7.17 6.54 -2.08
N HIS A 59 6.82 5.30 -1.73
CA HIS A 59 6.88 4.18 -2.66
C HIS A 59 5.87 4.32 -3.80
N VAL A 60 4.64 4.78 -3.54
CA VAL A 60 3.65 5.01 -4.60
C VAL A 60 4.16 6.04 -5.60
N VAL A 61 4.58 7.22 -5.16
CA VAL A 61 5.00 8.30 -6.07
C VAL A 61 6.28 8.00 -6.85
N THR A 62 7.11 7.07 -6.33
CA THR A 62 8.34 6.62 -7.02
C THR A 62 8.12 5.39 -7.89
N SER A 63 6.99 4.68 -7.74
CA SER A 63 6.68 3.45 -8.47
C SER A 63 6.36 3.69 -9.95
N PRO A 64 6.52 2.67 -10.80
CA PRO A 64 6.00 2.69 -12.17
C PRO A 64 4.49 2.96 -12.24
N LEU A 65 3.72 2.57 -11.22
CA LEU A 65 2.27 2.79 -11.16
C LEU A 65 1.92 4.28 -11.25
N PHE A 66 2.73 5.15 -10.64
CA PHE A 66 2.51 6.58 -10.71
C PHE A 66 3.19 7.23 -11.92
N ARG A 67 4.34 6.68 -12.35
CA ARG A 67 5.19 7.31 -13.38
C ARG A 67 4.85 6.93 -14.82
N ASN A 68 4.14 5.82 -15.03
CA ASN A 68 3.80 5.29 -16.35
C ASN A 68 2.29 5.30 -16.65
N ARG A 69 1.47 5.90 -15.77
CA ARG A 69 0.04 6.17 -15.99
C ARG A 69 -0.13 7.53 -16.66
#